data_AF-A0A8H5UJY5-F1
#
_entry.id   AF-A0A8H5UJY5-F1
#
_cell.length_a   1.000
_cell.length_b   1.000
_cell.length_c   1.000
_cell.angle_alpha   90.00
_cell.angle_beta   90.00
_cell.angle_gamma   90.00
#
_symmetry.space_group_name_H-M   'P 1'
#
loop_
_entity.id
_entity.type
_entity.pdbx_description
1 polymer ?
#
loop_
_entity_poly.entity_id
_entity_poly.type
_entity_poly.pdbx_seq_one_letter_code
_entity_poly.pdbx_strand_id
1 'polypeptide(L)'
;MSEYSESAPKYRIRPGTFFDVSATTRIYAASFGNEPLIDFFFPARRQDPLSFYTWSCRRFQRRYWTPGYSLSVVVDKHDHPVGLSWWKRPTQPLTLLQKLLSPSFWIGSVVNAVIDLQEYLFPVQGLNKKNMETFEQAFSAVEPHVLNTPQRQKAHYLSLLGVDPVLQREGLGKMLLEDGLEKVDDDDSAAWLVSLAGLEKLYARYGFVEETKVEVKGLHDWKGAKDDPIHGFPTGIINKLVDIDNERIRSMDENNVALQVLSHTPVNFLTAATIIASNDELATAVQSNKSRFAGFACLPMDDPVAATNELERCIKQHGFVGALIDNHSNGNFYDSHKYDVLWAKAVELEVPIYIHPAWPSQKEKEALYSGGNLQSDSNSATALGAFAFGWHASTANTILRLMASNTFDRHPNLKIIIGHSGELIPYMFDRINKATAFFGMKRGFVEVMHSNIWITTSGMFDVHSLRCLLGNMPLERVMFSVDYPFSDNKLGKEYLETIRREGILDDDGIQAFASGNARKLLFHQD
;
A
#
# COMPACT_ATOMS: atom_id res chain seq x y z
N MET A 1 77.46 -6.35 9.88
CA MET A 1 76.56 -6.06 8.75
C MET A 1 75.35 -6.95 8.91
N SER A 2 74.30 -6.47 9.59
CA SER A 2 73.02 -7.17 9.70
C SER A 2 72.05 -6.48 8.74
N GLU A 3 71.89 -7.05 7.56
CA GLU A 3 70.92 -6.56 6.58
C GLU A 3 69.50 -6.96 7.00
N TYR A 4 68.64 -5.95 6.91
CA TYR A 4 67.21 -5.91 7.14
C TYR A 4 66.47 -7.13 6.58
N SER A 5 65.87 -7.93 7.48
CA SER A 5 64.69 -8.72 7.14
C SER A 5 63.47 -7.82 7.38
N GLU A 6 63.01 -7.13 6.34
CA GLU A 6 61.65 -6.58 6.33
C GLU A 6 60.68 -7.75 6.47
N SER A 7 60.00 -7.84 7.61
CA SER A 7 58.94 -8.82 7.81
C SER A 7 57.84 -8.56 6.79
N ALA A 8 57.55 -9.54 5.93
CA ALA A 8 56.47 -9.43 4.95
C ALA A 8 55.18 -8.93 5.60
N PRO A 9 54.42 -8.02 4.95
CA PRO A 9 53.24 -7.43 5.54
C PRO A 9 52.22 -8.50 5.91
N LYS A 10 51.57 -8.33 7.08
CA LYS A 10 50.59 -9.28 7.65
C LYS A 10 49.47 -9.63 6.65
N TYR A 11 49.08 -8.68 5.83
CA TYR A 11 48.10 -8.82 4.75
C TYR A 11 48.58 -8.07 3.51
N ARG A 12 48.18 -8.55 2.33
CA ARG A 12 48.45 -7.88 1.04
C ARG A 12 47.19 -7.88 0.18
N ILE A 13 47.03 -6.86 -0.65
CA ILE A 13 45.96 -6.79 -1.65
C ILE A 13 46.46 -7.27 -3.00
N ARG A 14 45.62 -8.00 -3.75
CA ARG A 14 45.90 -8.39 -5.13
C ARG A 14 44.61 -8.49 -5.95
N PRO A 15 44.69 -8.44 -7.29
CA PRO A 15 43.59 -8.87 -8.15
C PRO A 15 43.13 -10.28 -7.78
N GLY A 16 41.82 -10.46 -7.67
CA GLY A 16 41.20 -11.75 -7.48
C GLY A 16 41.19 -12.55 -8.77
N THR A 17 41.38 -13.86 -8.64
CA THR A 17 41.32 -14.83 -9.72
C THR A 17 39.99 -15.59 -9.68
N PHE A 18 39.67 -16.31 -10.74
CA PHE A 18 38.49 -17.17 -10.77
C PHE A 18 38.51 -18.22 -9.64
N PHE A 19 39.69 -18.69 -9.23
CA PHE A 19 39.85 -19.66 -8.14
C PHE A 19 39.53 -19.08 -6.76
N ASP A 20 39.64 -17.75 -6.60
CA ASP A 20 39.28 -17.07 -5.36
C ASP A 20 37.76 -16.96 -5.18
N VAL A 21 36.94 -17.20 -6.21
CA VAL A 21 35.47 -17.04 -6.16
C VAL A 21 34.84 -17.88 -5.06
N SER A 22 35.27 -19.12 -4.88
CA SER A 22 34.76 -20.02 -3.83
C SER A 22 35.06 -19.49 -2.42
N ALA A 23 36.31 -19.08 -2.18
CA ALA A 23 36.74 -18.56 -0.88
C ALA A 23 36.07 -17.21 -0.58
N THR A 24 36.01 -16.32 -1.55
CA THR A 24 35.36 -15.01 -1.40
C THR A 24 33.85 -15.11 -1.26
N THR A 25 33.20 -16.12 -1.85
CA THR A 25 31.78 -16.42 -1.59
C THR A 25 31.56 -16.86 -0.14
N ARG A 26 32.50 -17.61 0.47
CA ARG A 26 32.41 -17.95 1.90
C ARG A 26 32.49 -16.70 2.78
N ILE A 27 33.41 -15.78 2.45
CA ILE A 27 33.51 -14.49 3.15
C ILE A 27 32.20 -13.72 2.99
N TYR A 28 31.67 -13.60 1.78
CA TYR A 28 30.37 -12.96 1.53
C TYR A 28 29.25 -13.59 2.37
N ALA A 29 29.14 -14.92 2.37
CA ALA A 29 28.12 -15.62 3.14
C ALA A 29 28.29 -15.42 4.65
N ALA A 30 29.52 -15.28 5.14
CA ALA A 30 29.81 -14.99 6.55
C ALA A 30 29.51 -13.52 6.91
N SER A 31 29.90 -12.56 6.05
CA SER A 31 29.72 -11.13 6.29
C SER A 31 28.26 -10.68 6.17
N PHE A 32 27.50 -11.26 5.24
CA PHE A 32 26.11 -10.87 4.93
C PHE A 32 25.09 -11.97 5.29
N GLY A 33 25.53 -13.00 5.99
CA GLY A 33 24.69 -14.15 6.36
C GLY A 33 23.60 -13.85 7.36
N ASN A 34 23.54 -12.66 7.97
CA ASN A 34 22.47 -12.31 8.91
C ASN A 34 21.47 -11.31 8.32
N GLU A 35 21.55 -11.06 7.01
CA GLU A 35 20.66 -10.11 6.33
C GLU A 35 19.23 -10.68 6.17
N PRO A 36 18.19 -9.98 6.66
CA PRO A 36 16.80 -10.43 6.57
C PRO A 36 16.29 -10.69 5.16
N LEU A 37 16.80 -9.93 4.18
CA LEU A 37 16.46 -10.14 2.77
C LEU A 37 16.91 -11.53 2.27
N ILE A 38 17.98 -12.08 2.85
CA ILE A 38 18.45 -13.44 2.51
C ILE A 38 17.53 -14.50 3.13
N ASP A 39 16.99 -14.28 4.33
CA ASP A 39 15.93 -15.12 4.90
C ASP A 39 14.66 -15.12 4.03
N PHE A 40 14.36 -13.98 3.38
CA PHE A 40 13.23 -13.89 2.45
C PHE A 40 13.43 -14.77 1.20
N PHE A 41 14.64 -14.78 0.61
CA PHE A 41 14.93 -15.64 -0.56
C PHE A 41 15.14 -17.11 -0.18
N PHE A 42 15.71 -17.37 1.00
CA PHE A 42 16.05 -18.70 1.48
C PHE A 42 15.46 -18.93 2.88
N PRO A 43 14.14 -19.16 3.01
CA PRO A 43 13.46 -19.24 4.30
C PRO A 43 13.95 -20.41 5.18
N ALA A 44 14.49 -21.46 4.57
CA ALA A 44 15.04 -22.61 5.27
C ALA A 44 16.58 -22.58 5.40
N ARG A 45 17.26 -21.45 5.09
CA ARG A 45 18.74 -21.40 5.06
C ARG A 45 19.44 -21.71 6.37
N ARG A 46 18.73 -21.58 7.51
CA ARG A 46 19.27 -21.98 8.82
C ARG A 46 19.36 -23.50 8.97
N GLN A 47 18.57 -24.24 8.21
CA GLN A 47 18.57 -25.71 8.15
C GLN A 47 19.41 -26.20 6.96
N ASP A 48 19.46 -25.43 5.87
CA ASP A 48 20.31 -25.68 4.69
C ASP A 48 21.13 -24.43 4.30
N PRO A 49 22.28 -24.19 4.95
CA PRO A 49 23.15 -23.07 4.61
C PRO A 49 23.86 -23.24 3.26
N LEU A 50 23.92 -24.48 2.75
CA LEU A 50 24.62 -24.80 1.51
C LEU A 50 23.86 -24.28 0.29
N SER A 51 22.53 -24.20 0.36
CA SER A 51 21.70 -23.62 -0.71
C SER A 51 22.06 -22.17 -1.03
N PHE A 52 22.16 -21.31 0.00
CA PHE A 52 22.54 -19.91 -0.18
C PHE A 52 23.96 -19.79 -0.74
N TYR A 53 24.91 -20.54 -0.16
CA TYR A 53 26.30 -20.55 -0.63
C TYR A 53 26.43 -20.99 -2.09
N THR A 54 25.79 -22.10 -2.47
CA THR A 54 25.79 -22.63 -3.84
C THR A 54 25.24 -21.60 -4.82
N TRP A 55 24.13 -20.96 -4.47
CA TRP A 55 23.52 -19.92 -5.29
C TRP A 55 24.41 -18.69 -5.46
N SER A 56 24.98 -18.19 -4.36
CA SER A 56 25.91 -17.05 -4.40
C SER A 56 27.17 -17.36 -5.19
N CYS A 57 27.70 -18.58 -5.05
CA CYS A 57 28.89 -19.03 -5.78
C CYS A 57 28.64 -19.01 -7.29
N ARG A 58 27.50 -19.56 -7.75
CA ARG A 58 27.08 -19.51 -9.16
C ARG A 58 26.99 -18.06 -9.66
N ARG A 59 26.37 -17.15 -8.88
CA ARG A 59 26.31 -15.72 -9.25
C ARG A 59 27.67 -15.05 -9.31
N PHE A 60 28.58 -15.35 -8.39
CA PHE A 60 29.94 -14.77 -8.41
C PHE A 60 30.77 -15.33 -9.56
N GLN A 61 30.59 -16.59 -9.94
CA GLN A 61 31.21 -17.17 -11.14
C GLN A 61 30.73 -16.46 -12.40
N ARG A 62 29.41 -16.23 -12.55
CA ARG A 62 28.87 -15.42 -13.67
C ARG A 62 29.43 -13.99 -13.65
N ARG A 63 29.46 -13.37 -12.46
CA ARG A 63 29.96 -12.00 -12.27
C ARG A 63 31.43 -11.84 -12.66
N TYR A 64 32.29 -12.79 -12.30
CA TYR A 64 33.72 -12.74 -12.64
C TYR A 64 33.96 -12.62 -14.15
N TRP A 65 33.14 -13.29 -14.95
CA TRP A 65 33.22 -13.24 -16.41
C TRP A 65 32.31 -12.18 -17.04
N THR A 66 31.63 -11.35 -16.24
CA THR A 66 30.82 -10.26 -16.76
C THR A 66 31.71 -9.05 -17.06
N PRO A 67 31.71 -8.51 -18.29
CA PRO A 67 32.51 -7.35 -18.64
C PRO A 67 32.29 -6.17 -17.68
N GLY A 68 33.39 -5.50 -17.32
CA GLY A 68 33.39 -4.35 -16.43
C GLY A 68 33.45 -4.69 -14.95
N TYR A 69 33.15 -5.93 -14.53
CA TYR A 69 33.37 -6.33 -13.14
C TYR A 69 34.84 -6.66 -12.88
N SER A 70 35.32 -6.26 -11.72
CA SER A 70 36.66 -6.56 -11.21
C SER A 70 36.55 -7.00 -9.75
N LEU A 71 37.29 -8.05 -9.42
CA LEU A 71 37.42 -8.58 -8.06
C LEU A 71 38.81 -8.20 -7.53
N SER A 72 38.86 -7.55 -6.38
CA SER A 72 40.08 -7.42 -5.58
C SER A 72 39.93 -8.27 -4.32
N VAL A 73 41.03 -8.88 -3.87
CA VAL A 73 41.07 -9.65 -2.63
C VAL A 73 42.20 -9.18 -1.74
N VAL A 74 41.93 -9.12 -0.43
CA VAL A 74 42.98 -9.06 0.58
C VAL A 74 43.27 -10.48 1.02
N VAL A 75 44.54 -10.86 1.04
CA VAL A 75 45.00 -12.19 1.42
C VAL A 75 45.92 -12.14 2.63
N ASP A 76 45.92 -13.21 3.40
CA ASP A 76 46.87 -13.42 4.49
C ASP A 76 48.27 -13.83 3.97
N LYS A 77 49.20 -14.07 4.90
CA LYS A 77 50.56 -14.53 4.61
C LYS A 77 50.64 -15.88 3.86
N HIS A 78 49.55 -16.64 3.81
CA HIS A 78 49.43 -17.92 3.11
C HIS A 78 48.68 -17.81 1.78
N ASP A 79 48.40 -16.59 1.32
CA ASP A 79 47.63 -16.30 0.12
C ASP A 79 46.14 -16.71 0.20
N HIS A 80 45.61 -16.88 1.41
CA HIS A 80 44.19 -17.15 1.60
C HIS A 80 43.38 -15.84 1.59
N PRO A 81 42.31 -15.74 0.78
CA PRO A 81 41.42 -14.59 0.83
C PRO A 81 40.80 -14.39 2.21
N VAL A 82 40.92 -13.18 2.75
CA VAL A 82 40.33 -12.72 4.03
C VAL A 82 39.43 -11.50 3.86
N GLY A 83 39.42 -10.90 2.67
CA GLY A 83 38.46 -9.86 2.28
C GLY A 83 38.34 -9.74 0.76
N LEU A 84 37.26 -9.13 0.30
CA LEU A 84 36.97 -8.89 -1.10
C LEU A 84 36.32 -7.54 -1.37
N SER A 85 36.52 -7.01 -2.57
CA SER A 85 35.69 -5.97 -3.16
C SER A 85 35.33 -6.30 -4.60
N TRP A 86 34.08 -6.03 -4.97
CA TRP A 86 33.61 -6.08 -6.36
C TRP A 86 33.33 -4.67 -6.84
N TRP A 87 34.03 -4.26 -7.88
CA TRP A 87 33.81 -3.01 -8.57
C TRP A 87 33.31 -3.27 -9.98
N LYS A 88 32.33 -2.49 -10.43
CA LYS A 88 31.89 -2.47 -11.83
C LYS A 88 32.31 -1.13 -12.44
N ARG A 89 33.16 -1.18 -13.47
CA ARG A 89 33.56 0.00 -14.23
C ARG A 89 32.44 0.48 -15.15
N PRO A 90 32.39 1.78 -15.49
CA PRO A 90 31.48 2.30 -16.49
C PRO A 90 31.85 1.73 -17.85
N THR A 91 31.08 0.75 -18.32
CA THR A 91 31.31 0.13 -19.63
C THR A 91 30.59 0.90 -20.71
N GLN A 92 31.32 1.51 -21.64
CA GLN A 92 30.74 1.84 -22.94
C GLN A 92 30.35 0.54 -23.67
N PRO A 93 29.32 0.54 -24.52
CA PRO A 93 28.96 -0.64 -25.31
C PRO A 93 30.17 -1.06 -26.17
N LEU A 94 30.75 -2.20 -25.83
CA LEU A 94 31.89 -2.77 -26.57
C LEU A 94 31.50 -2.99 -28.04
N THR A 95 32.38 -2.62 -28.96
CA THR A 95 32.24 -2.95 -30.38
C THR A 95 32.23 -4.47 -30.59
N LEU A 96 31.67 -4.95 -31.70
CA LEU A 96 31.62 -6.39 -32.00
C LEU A 96 33.03 -7.03 -31.98
N LEU A 97 34.03 -6.32 -32.49
CA LEU A 97 35.43 -6.74 -32.49
C LEU A 97 36.01 -6.85 -31.08
N GLN A 98 35.76 -5.85 -30.22
CA GLN A 98 36.21 -5.86 -28.82
C GLN A 98 35.51 -6.94 -27.99
N LYS A 99 34.23 -7.22 -28.27
CA LYS A 99 33.52 -8.36 -27.66
C LYS A 99 34.17 -9.67 -28.06
N LEU A 100 34.42 -9.89 -29.36
CA LEU A 100 35.02 -11.13 -29.87
C LEU A 100 36.47 -11.36 -29.38
N LEU A 101 37.21 -10.29 -29.09
CA LEU A 101 38.58 -10.36 -28.58
C LEU A 101 38.67 -10.49 -27.04
N SER A 102 37.55 -10.32 -26.32
CA SER A 102 37.56 -10.45 -24.86
C SER A 102 37.48 -11.92 -24.43
N PRO A 103 38.40 -12.40 -23.57
CA PRO A 103 38.28 -13.72 -22.94
C PRO A 103 36.95 -13.90 -22.20
N SER A 104 36.40 -12.81 -21.66
CA SER A 104 35.12 -12.81 -20.94
C SER A 104 33.93 -13.14 -21.84
N PHE A 105 34.02 -12.90 -23.16
CA PHE A 105 32.94 -13.19 -24.09
C PHE A 105 32.84 -14.70 -24.37
N TRP A 106 33.96 -15.35 -24.69
CA TRP A 106 33.97 -16.79 -24.97
C TRP A 106 33.91 -17.63 -23.70
N ILE A 107 34.77 -17.34 -22.72
CA ILE A 107 34.82 -18.10 -21.46
C ILE A 107 33.56 -17.81 -20.64
N GLY A 108 33.09 -16.57 -20.60
CA GLY A 108 31.85 -16.23 -19.90
C GLY A 108 30.62 -16.92 -20.48
N SER A 109 30.51 -17.03 -21.81
CA SER A 109 29.40 -17.76 -22.43
C SER A 109 29.43 -19.25 -22.10
N VAL A 110 30.62 -19.88 -22.11
CA VAL A 110 30.78 -21.28 -21.70
C VAL A 110 30.46 -21.47 -20.21
N VAL A 111 30.96 -20.59 -19.35
CA VAL A 111 30.69 -20.64 -17.91
C VAL A 111 29.21 -20.44 -17.62
N ASN A 112 28.55 -19.50 -18.29
CA ASN A 112 27.10 -19.31 -18.17
C ASN A 112 26.34 -20.56 -18.59
N ALA A 113 26.67 -21.17 -19.72
CA ALA A 113 26.02 -22.41 -20.18
C ALA A 113 26.24 -23.58 -19.21
N VAL A 114 27.44 -23.70 -18.63
CA VAL A 114 27.73 -24.71 -17.60
C VAL A 114 26.91 -24.45 -16.34
N ILE A 115 26.78 -23.19 -15.90
CA ILE A 115 25.98 -22.85 -14.72
C ILE A 115 24.48 -23.06 -15.00
N ASP A 116 23.99 -22.71 -16.19
CA ASP A 116 22.60 -22.98 -16.61
C ASP A 116 22.31 -24.49 -16.57
N LEU A 117 23.24 -25.31 -17.08
CA LEU A 117 23.14 -26.77 -17.02
C LEU A 117 23.18 -27.28 -15.57
N GLN A 118 24.05 -26.73 -14.72
CA GLN A 118 24.10 -27.07 -13.30
C GLN A 118 22.83 -26.64 -12.55
N GLU A 119 22.21 -25.52 -12.90
CA GLU A 119 20.94 -25.07 -12.33
C GLU A 119 19.77 -25.96 -12.77
N TYR A 120 19.80 -26.44 -14.01
CA TYR A 120 18.83 -27.39 -14.53
C TYR A 120 18.94 -28.77 -13.87
N LEU A 121 20.16 -29.33 -13.81
CA LEU A 121 20.41 -30.66 -13.25
C LEU A 121 20.37 -30.69 -11.71
N PHE A 122 20.84 -29.61 -11.07
CA PHE A 122 20.97 -29.47 -9.62
C PHE A 122 20.40 -28.11 -9.17
N PRO A 123 19.06 -27.98 -9.18
CA PRO A 123 18.40 -26.76 -8.73
C PRO A 123 18.66 -26.53 -7.24
N VAL A 124 18.81 -25.26 -6.86
CA VAL A 124 18.99 -24.86 -5.46
C VAL A 124 17.64 -25.00 -4.75
N GLN A 125 17.48 -26.04 -3.93
CA GLN A 125 16.18 -26.35 -3.30
C GLN A 125 15.75 -25.35 -2.24
N GLY A 126 16.70 -24.71 -1.53
CA GLY A 126 16.39 -23.72 -0.51
C GLY A 126 15.89 -22.37 -1.05
N LEU A 127 15.94 -22.15 -2.37
CA LEU A 127 15.54 -20.89 -3.00
C LEU A 127 14.01 -20.83 -3.19
N ASN A 128 13.36 -19.86 -2.57
CA ASN A 128 11.97 -19.53 -2.86
C ASN A 128 11.86 -18.72 -4.16
N LYS A 129 11.51 -19.40 -5.26
CA LYS A 129 11.41 -18.80 -6.60
C LYS A 129 10.38 -17.67 -6.66
N LYS A 130 9.23 -17.81 -6.01
CA LYS A 130 8.18 -16.78 -6.00
C LYS A 130 8.67 -15.48 -5.34
N ASN A 131 9.38 -15.62 -4.22
CA ASN A 131 9.97 -14.47 -3.51
C ASN A 131 11.05 -13.79 -4.37
N MET A 132 11.88 -14.58 -5.06
CA MET A 132 12.87 -14.06 -5.99
C MET A 132 12.23 -13.33 -7.17
N GLU A 133 11.21 -13.92 -7.81
CA GLU A 133 10.46 -13.29 -8.92
C GLU A 133 9.80 -11.98 -8.49
N THR A 134 9.20 -11.96 -7.29
CA THR A 134 8.57 -10.76 -6.72
C THR A 134 9.61 -9.66 -6.52
N PHE A 135 10.77 -10.02 -5.95
CA PHE A 135 11.87 -9.07 -5.77
C PHE A 135 12.43 -8.58 -7.11
N GLU A 136 12.64 -9.46 -8.08
CA GLU A 136 13.14 -9.09 -9.40
C GLU A 136 12.17 -8.14 -10.11
N GLN A 137 10.86 -8.39 -10.06
CA GLN A 137 9.85 -7.48 -10.60
C GLN A 137 9.89 -6.10 -9.92
N ALA A 138 9.93 -6.05 -8.59
CA ALA A 138 10.01 -4.80 -7.85
C ALA A 138 11.33 -4.06 -8.12
N PHE A 139 12.45 -4.78 -8.12
CA PHE A 139 13.77 -4.23 -8.38
C PHE A 139 13.87 -3.69 -9.82
N SER A 140 13.38 -4.41 -10.82
CA SER A 140 13.39 -3.96 -12.23
C SER A 140 12.54 -2.71 -12.47
N ALA A 141 11.49 -2.47 -11.69
CA ALA A 141 10.70 -1.23 -11.77
C ALA A 141 11.47 -0.01 -11.21
N VAL A 142 12.28 -0.22 -10.17
CA VAL A 142 13.00 0.84 -9.45
C VAL A 142 14.40 1.08 -10.01
N GLU A 143 15.05 0.03 -10.53
CA GLU A 143 16.44 0.04 -11.00
C GLU A 143 16.73 1.15 -12.02
N PRO A 144 15.91 1.41 -13.06
CA PRO A 144 16.15 2.50 -14.02
C PRO A 144 16.19 3.89 -13.38
N HIS A 145 15.41 4.09 -12.32
CA HIS A 145 15.22 5.38 -11.68
C HIS A 145 16.23 5.63 -10.57
N VAL A 146 16.70 4.56 -9.91
CA VAL A 146 17.59 4.66 -8.76
C VAL A 146 19.00 4.23 -9.11
N LEU A 147 19.21 3.03 -9.64
CA LEU A 147 20.55 2.44 -9.77
C LEU A 147 21.16 2.62 -11.17
N ASN A 148 20.35 2.82 -12.20
CA ASN A 148 20.77 2.83 -13.60
C ASN A 148 20.51 4.18 -14.30
N THR A 149 20.70 5.28 -13.57
CA THR A 149 20.58 6.64 -14.14
C THR A 149 21.74 6.94 -15.12
N PRO A 150 21.56 7.85 -16.11
CA PRO A 150 22.62 8.21 -17.05
C PRO A 150 23.91 8.71 -16.39
N GLN A 151 23.81 9.30 -15.20
CA GLN A 151 24.96 9.74 -14.40
C GLN A 151 25.68 8.55 -13.75
N ARG A 152 24.94 7.61 -13.15
CA ARG A 152 25.51 6.41 -12.50
C ARG A 152 26.11 5.41 -13.49
N GLN A 153 25.60 5.37 -14.72
CA GLN A 153 26.16 4.56 -15.81
C GLN A 153 27.58 5.00 -16.24
N LYS A 154 27.95 6.26 -15.98
CA LYS A 154 29.26 6.84 -16.29
C LYS A 154 30.25 6.78 -15.12
N ALA A 155 29.84 6.18 -14.02
CA ALA A 155 30.60 6.12 -12.77
C ALA A 155 30.91 4.66 -12.39
N HIS A 156 31.98 4.46 -11.64
CA HIS A 156 32.32 3.19 -11.02
C HIS A 156 31.31 2.84 -9.93
N TYR A 157 30.87 1.58 -9.91
CA TYR A 157 29.96 1.08 -8.90
C TYR A 157 30.68 0.10 -7.97
N LEU A 158 30.81 0.45 -6.69
CA LEU A 158 31.24 -0.49 -5.65
C LEU A 158 30.04 -1.39 -5.30
N SER A 159 30.00 -2.57 -5.91
CA SER A 159 28.90 -3.52 -5.76
C SER A 159 28.98 -4.35 -4.49
N LEU A 160 30.17 -4.58 -3.95
CA LEU A 160 30.35 -5.35 -2.72
C LEU A 160 31.67 -4.98 -2.07
N LEU A 161 31.66 -4.86 -0.74
CA LEU A 161 32.84 -4.76 0.10
C LEU A 161 32.63 -5.68 1.31
N GLY A 162 33.47 -6.68 1.49
CA GLY A 162 33.32 -7.67 2.56
C GLY A 162 34.67 -8.09 3.14
N VAL A 163 34.72 -8.25 4.45
CA VAL A 163 35.88 -8.78 5.18
C VAL A 163 35.38 -9.89 6.07
N ASP A 164 36.21 -10.92 6.26
CA ASP A 164 35.92 -12.00 7.22
C ASP A 164 35.50 -11.39 8.57
N PRO A 165 34.33 -11.78 9.12
CA PRO A 165 33.82 -11.22 10.37
C PRO A 165 34.83 -11.23 11.53
N VAL A 166 35.71 -12.24 11.59
CA VAL A 166 36.72 -12.38 12.65
C VAL A 166 37.84 -11.32 12.52
N LEU A 167 38.06 -10.82 11.31
CA LEU A 167 39.13 -9.86 10.98
C LEU A 167 38.61 -8.45 10.73
N GLN A 168 37.36 -8.18 11.08
CA GLN A 168 36.81 -6.82 11.03
C GLN A 168 37.60 -5.89 11.96
N ARG A 169 37.62 -4.60 11.62
CA ARG A 169 38.33 -3.52 12.34
C ARG A 169 39.86 -3.61 12.31
N GLU A 170 40.46 -4.55 11.57
CA GLU A 170 41.91 -4.56 11.30
C GLU A 170 42.33 -3.67 10.10
N GLY A 171 41.44 -2.83 9.59
CA GLY A 171 41.74 -1.93 8.46
C GLY A 171 41.66 -2.57 7.07
N LEU A 172 41.32 -3.86 6.95
CA LEU A 172 41.27 -4.57 5.66
C LEU A 172 40.21 -4.02 4.70
N GLY A 173 39.06 -3.60 5.23
CA GLY A 173 38.02 -2.95 4.42
C GLY A 173 38.45 -1.60 3.87
N LYS A 174 39.29 -0.87 4.63
CA LYS A 174 39.92 0.36 4.17
C LYS A 174 40.89 0.09 3.02
N MET A 175 41.75 -0.92 3.14
CA MET A 175 42.66 -1.33 2.05
C MET A 175 41.91 -1.65 0.75
N LEU A 176 40.79 -2.39 0.85
CA LEU A 176 39.96 -2.77 -0.30
C LEU A 176 39.21 -1.60 -0.94
N LEU A 177 38.85 -0.60 -0.13
CA LEU A 177 38.20 0.61 -0.61
C LEU A 177 39.21 1.54 -1.30
N GLU A 178 40.39 1.71 -0.71
CA GLU A 178 41.47 2.54 -1.26
C GLU A 178 41.98 1.99 -2.60
N ASP A 179 42.23 0.67 -2.72
CA ASP A 179 42.58 0.03 -4.00
C ASP A 179 41.50 0.19 -5.08
N GLY A 180 40.24 0.30 -4.66
CA GLY A 180 39.12 0.54 -5.56
C GLY A 180 39.05 1.99 -6.04
N LEU A 181 39.25 2.94 -5.12
CA LEU A 181 39.24 4.38 -5.39
C LEU A 181 40.45 4.82 -6.20
N GLU A 182 41.63 4.24 -5.97
CA GLU A 182 42.82 4.48 -6.80
C GLU A 182 42.53 4.16 -8.28
N LYS A 183 41.82 3.05 -8.55
CA LYS A 183 41.39 2.70 -9.92
C LYS A 183 40.33 3.65 -10.49
N VAL A 184 39.54 4.28 -9.63
CA VAL A 184 38.52 5.27 -10.03
C VAL A 184 39.21 6.59 -10.41
N ASP A 185 40.21 6.99 -9.61
CA ASP A 185 41.04 8.16 -9.86
C ASP A 185 41.89 7.98 -11.13
N ASP A 186 42.46 6.79 -11.34
CA ASP A 186 43.18 6.43 -12.58
C ASP A 186 42.30 6.52 -13.84
N ASP A 187 41.02 6.18 -13.71
CA ASP A 187 40.03 6.21 -14.80
C ASP A 187 39.36 7.61 -14.93
N ASP A 188 39.78 8.63 -14.14
CA ASP A 188 39.21 9.99 -14.04
C ASP A 188 37.67 9.98 -13.96
N SER A 189 37.14 9.13 -13.08
CA SER A 189 35.71 8.83 -12.98
C SER A 189 35.14 9.12 -11.59
N ALA A 190 33.81 9.18 -11.50
CA ALA A 190 33.13 9.22 -10.20
C ALA A 190 32.86 7.79 -9.70
N ALA A 191 32.64 7.63 -8.39
CA ALA A 191 32.20 6.37 -7.80
C ALA A 191 30.86 6.52 -7.09
N TRP A 192 30.05 5.46 -7.08
CA TRP A 192 28.84 5.36 -6.27
C TRP A 192 28.68 3.97 -5.66
N LEU A 193 27.89 3.89 -4.60
CA LEU A 193 27.61 2.65 -3.88
C LEU A 193 26.24 2.72 -3.19
N VAL A 194 25.75 1.56 -2.75
CA VAL A 194 24.64 1.46 -1.81
C VAL A 194 25.21 0.94 -0.50
N SER A 195 25.09 1.73 0.57
CA SER A 195 25.61 1.36 1.90
C SER A 195 24.51 0.83 2.81
N LEU A 196 24.90 -0.01 3.77
CA LEU A 196 24.04 -0.34 4.92
C LEU A 196 23.94 0.87 5.86
N ALA A 197 22.79 1.00 6.52
CA ALA A 197 22.58 2.04 7.53
C ALA A 197 23.67 1.98 8.62
N GLY A 198 24.20 3.14 9.00
CA GLY A 198 25.27 3.29 10.01
C GLY A 198 26.70 3.31 9.44
N LEU A 199 26.88 3.12 8.13
CA LEU A 199 28.19 3.21 7.46
C LEU A 199 28.44 4.54 6.73
N GLU A 200 27.51 5.49 6.83
CA GLU A 200 27.56 6.78 6.12
C GLU A 200 28.83 7.56 6.51
N LYS A 201 29.15 7.58 7.81
CA LYS A 201 30.38 8.23 8.33
C LYS A 201 31.66 7.57 7.82
N LEU A 202 31.64 6.28 7.50
CA LEU A 202 32.80 5.60 6.93
C LEU A 202 33.06 6.13 5.52
N TYR A 203 32.04 6.10 4.66
CA TYR A 203 32.16 6.48 3.26
C TYR A 203 32.32 7.99 3.06
N ALA A 204 31.71 8.83 3.92
CA ALA A 204 31.90 10.29 3.86
C ALA A 204 33.37 10.72 4.01
N ARG A 205 34.19 9.96 4.77
CA ARG A 205 35.63 10.23 4.89
C ARG A 205 36.42 10.02 3.59
N TYR A 206 35.83 9.29 2.64
CA TYR A 206 36.39 9.02 1.32
C TYR A 206 35.71 9.85 0.23
N GLY A 207 34.97 10.90 0.60
CA GLY A 207 34.36 11.83 -0.36
C GLY A 207 33.00 11.40 -0.91
N PHE A 208 32.41 10.29 -0.45
CA PHE A 208 31.05 9.93 -0.82
C PHE A 208 30.02 10.87 -0.15
N VAL A 209 29.07 11.37 -0.93
CA VAL A 209 27.96 12.20 -0.46
C VAL A 209 26.67 11.39 -0.51
N GLU A 210 25.85 11.47 0.54
CA GLU A 210 24.54 10.83 0.56
C GLU A 210 23.57 11.60 -0.36
N GLU A 211 23.20 10.97 -1.47
CA GLU A 211 22.22 11.52 -2.43
C GLU A 211 20.77 11.14 -2.08
N THR A 212 20.57 9.94 -1.51
CA THR A 212 19.23 9.42 -1.20
C THR A 212 19.31 8.38 -0.10
N LYS A 213 18.42 8.50 0.89
CA LYS A 213 18.20 7.49 1.92
C LYS A 213 16.87 6.80 1.69
N VAL A 214 16.90 5.48 1.55
CA VAL A 214 15.68 4.65 1.48
C VAL A 214 15.60 3.85 2.78
N GLU A 215 14.70 4.24 3.68
CA GLU A 215 14.44 3.49 4.91
C GLU A 215 13.55 2.28 4.60
N VAL A 216 14.18 1.14 4.28
CA VAL A 216 13.49 -0.14 4.27
C VAL A 216 13.37 -0.60 5.72
N LYS A 217 12.32 -0.16 6.43
CA LYS A 217 11.98 -0.72 7.76
C LYS A 217 11.92 -2.25 7.64
N GLY A 218 12.56 -2.93 8.59
CA GLY A 218 12.90 -4.35 8.52
C GLY A 218 11.80 -5.23 7.93
N LEU A 219 12.11 -5.91 6.82
CA LEU A 219 11.27 -6.92 6.17
C LEU A 219 10.85 -8.07 7.12
N HIS A 220 11.58 -8.27 8.22
CA HIS A 220 11.31 -9.25 9.26
C HIS A 220 10.14 -8.86 10.18
N ASP A 221 9.93 -7.55 10.37
CA ASP A 221 8.78 -7.00 11.09
C ASP A 221 7.68 -6.51 10.13
N TRP A 222 7.93 -6.56 8.83
CA TRP A 222 6.97 -6.20 7.79
C TRP A 222 5.93 -7.30 7.60
N LYS A 223 4.92 -7.29 8.47
CA LYS A 223 3.59 -7.87 8.20
C LYS A 223 2.74 -6.97 7.29
N GLY A 224 3.21 -5.75 7.00
CA GLY A 224 2.43 -4.66 6.42
C GLY A 224 2.11 -4.72 4.92
N ALA A 225 2.40 -5.81 4.21
CA ALA A 225 1.94 -5.99 2.82
C ALA A 225 0.77 -6.97 2.66
N LYS A 226 0.40 -7.71 3.71
CA LYS A 226 -0.75 -8.60 3.64
C LYS A 226 -2.03 -7.99 4.20
N ASP A 227 -1.89 -7.05 5.13
CA ASP A 227 -3.00 -6.44 5.86
C ASP A 227 -3.07 -4.92 5.68
N ASP A 228 -2.34 -4.33 4.73
CA ASP A 228 -2.58 -2.95 4.32
C ASP A 228 -3.80 -2.93 3.37
N PRO A 229 -4.94 -2.38 3.79
CA PRO A 229 -6.17 -2.41 3.02
C PRO A 229 -6.10 -1.56 1.76
N ILE A 230 -5.06 -0.73 1.59
CA ILE A 230 -4.81 0.01 0.36
C ILE A 230 -3.75 -0.63 -0.55
N HIS A 231 -3.06 -1.69 -0.12
CA HIS A 231 -2.02 -2.38 -0.89
C HIS A 231 -2.55 -3.04 -2.19
N GLY A 232 -3.88 -3.16 -2.34
CA GLY A 232 -4.53 -3.62 -3.57
C GLY A 232 -4.99 -2.51 -4.53
N PHE A 233 -4.95 -1.24 -4.11
CA PHE A 233 -5.42 -0.15 -4.97
C PHE A 233 -4.36 0.26 -6.00
N PRO A 234 -4.77 0.61 -7.24
CA PRO A 234 -3.86 1.23 -8.20
C PRO A 234 -3.25 2.51 -7.61
N THR A 235 -1.97 2.77 -7.89
CA THR A 235 -1.27 3.98 -7.41
C THR A 235 -2.02 5.28 -7.74
N GLY A 236 -2.70 5.33 -8.88
CA GLY A 236 -3.53 6.48 -9.25
C GLY A 236 -4.72 6.72 -8.31
N ILE A 237 -5.29 5.68 -7.71
CA ILE A 237 -6.36 5.81 -6.70
C ILE A 237 -5.77 6.29 -5.38
N ILE A 238 -4.63 5.73 -4.96
CA ILE A 238 -3.95 6.14 -3.72
C ILE A 238 -3.58 7.63 -3.78
N ASN A 239 -3.00 8.09 -4.89
CA ASN A 239 -2.64 9.50 -5.08
C ASN A 239 -3.87 10.41 -4.93
N LYS A 240 -5.02 10.03 -5.53
CA LYS A 240 -6.26 10.79 -5.40
C LYS A 240 -6.88 10.72 -3.99
N LEU A 241 -6.66 9.64 -3.25
CA LEU A 241 -7.13 9.50 -1.87
C LEU A 241 -6.39 10.45 -0.93
N VAL A 242 -5.06 10.56 -1.09
CA VAL A 242 -4.22 11.46 -0.27
C VAL A 242 -4.26 12.92 -0.73
N ASP A 243 -4.64 13.17 -1.99
CA ASP A 243 -4.84 14.52 -2.51
C ASP A 243 -6.11 15.14 -1.91
N ILE A 244 -5.90 16.08 -1.00
CA ILE A 244 -6.92 16.92 -0.34
C ILE A 244 -6.75 18.39 -0.73
N ASP A 245 -6.11 18.64 -1.87
CA ASP A 245 -5.80 19.98 -2.37
C ASP A 245 -6.08 20.11 -3.88
N ASN A 246 -5.04 20.29 -4.70
CA ASN A 246 -5.15 20.87 -6.03
C ASN A 246 -5.73 19.89 -7.06
N GLU A 247 -5.36 18.60 -7.04
CA GLU A 247 -5.86 17.66 -8.05
C GLU A 247 -7.36 17.40 -7.87
N ARG A 248 -7.80 17.22 -6.62
CA ARG A 248 -9.19 17.04 -6.23
C ARG A 248 -10.02 18.28 -6.56
N ILE A 249 -9.57 19.48 -6.17
CA ILE A 249 -10.28 20.73 -6.48
C ILE A 249 -10.38 20.93 -7.99
N ARG A 250 -9.30 20.66 -8.74
CA ARG A 250 -9.33 20.74 -10.20
C ARG A 250 -10.36 19.76 -10.80
N SER A 251 -10.39 18.52 -10.33
CA SER A 251 -11.40 17.55 -10.77
C SER A 251 -12.83 18.03 -10.44
N MET A 252 -13.02 18.67 -9.29
CA MET A 252 -14.30 19.27 -8.93
C MET A 252 -14.71 20.40 -9.88
N ASP A 253 -13.78 21.30 -10.21
CA ASP A 253 -14.02 22.43 -11.12
C ASP A 253 -14.36 21.97 -12.54
N GLU A 254 -13.60 21.02 -13.08
CA GLU A 254 -13.82 20.46 -14.42
C GLU A 254 -15.19 19.75 -14.55
N ASN A 255 -15.73 19.28 -13.44
CA ASN A 255 -16.95 18.46 -13.39
C ASN A 255 -18.13 19.14 -12.66
N ASN A 256 -18.07 20.45 -12.41
CA ASN A 256 -19.13 21.24 -11.76
C ASN A 256 -19.52 20.74 -10.36
N VAL A 257 -18.57 20.23 -9.58
CA VAL A 257 -18.78 19.86 -8.18
C VAL A 257 -18.48 21.07 -7.29
N ALA A 258 -19.53 21.66 -6.73
CA ALA A 258 -19.39 22.83 -5.87
C ALA A 258 -18.68 22.49 -4.55
N LEU A 259 -19.12 21.40 -3.91
CA LEU A 259 -18.64 20.98 -2.60
C LEU A 259 -18.54 19.46 -2.51
N GLN A 260 -17.48 18.95 -1.86
CA GLN A 260 -17.38 17.55 -1.43
C GLN A 260 -17.46 17.46 0.10
N VAL A 261 -18.32 16.58 0.60
CA VAL A 261 -18.29 16.16 2.01
C VAL A 261 -17.29 15.01 2.09
N LEU A 262 -16.10 15.30 2.60
CA LEU A 262 -14.99 14.37 2.70
C LEU A 262 -15.19 13.43 3.88
N SER A 263 -14.75 12.18 3.69
CA SER A 263 -14.80 11.12 4.70
C SER A 263 -13.61 10.18 4.49
N HIS A 264 -13.22 9.46 5.54
CA HIS A 264 -12.16 8.47 5.46
C HIS A 264 -12.66 7.18 4.81
N THR A 265 -11.78 6.50 4.07
CA THR A 265 -11.98 5.09 3.64
C THR A 265 -12.23 4.19 4.84
N PRO A 266 -12.74 2.95 4.68
CA PRO A 266 -12.94 2.07 5.82
C PRO A 266 -11.74 1.97 6.75
N VAL A 267 -11.98 2.01 8.06
CA VAL A 267 -10.97 2.22 9.12
C VAL A 267 -11.00 1.17 10.22
N ASN A 268 -11.82 0.13 10.11
CA ASN A 268 -12.02 -0.90 11.15
C ASN A 268 -10.75 -1.61 11.67
N PHE A 269 -9.58 -1.38 11.06
CA PHE A 269 -8.25 -1.87 11.48
C PHE A 269 -7.41 -0.81 12.21
N LEU A 270 -7.86 0.45 12.29
CA LEU A 270 -7.14 1.57 12.90
C LEU A 270 -7.40 1.68 14.41
N THR A 271 -6.42 2.21 15.13
CA THR A 271 -6.58 2.53 16.55
C THR A 271 -7.41 3.80 16.74
N ALA A 272 -8.06 3.95 17.90
CA ALA A 272 -8.78 5.18 18.24
C ALA A 272 -7.91 6.44 18.16
N ALA A 273 -6.64 6.36 18.59
CA ALA A 273 -5.70 7.47 18.51
C ALA A 273 -5.41 7.87 17.05
N THR A 274 -5.29 6.89 16.15
CA THR A 274 -5.11 7.14 14.72
C THR A 274 -6.36 7.80 14.13
N ILE A 275 -7.55 7.30 14.46
CA ILE A 275 -8.82 7.89 14.00
C ILE A 275 -8.94 9.36 14.42
N ILE A 276 -8.65 9.68 15.69
CA ILE A 276 -8.68 11.05 16.21
C ILE A 276 -7.70 11.96 15.43
N ALA A 277 -6.46 11.50 15.24
CA ALA A 277 -5.46 12.23 14.46
C ALA A 277 -5.89 12.43 12.99
N SER A 278 -6.49 11.42 12.36
CA SER A 278 -7.02 11.51 10.99
C SER A 278 -8.18 12.50 10.89
N ASN A 279 -9.00 12.65 11.93
CA ASN A 279 -10.02 13.70 11.97
C ASN A 279 -9.40 15.10 12.09
N ASP A 280 -8.31 15.27 12.83
CA ASP A 280 -7.60 16.55 12.96
C ASP A 280 -6.94 16.97 11.63
N GLU A 281 -6.35 16.02 10.91
CA GLU A 281 -5.82 16.24 9.57
C GLU A 281 -6.92 16.66 8.58
N LEU A 282 -8.05 15.93 8.58
CA LEU A 282 -9.20 16.28 7.75
C LEU A 282 -9.77 17.66 8.10
N ALA A 283 -9.85 18.01 9.39
CA ALA A 283 -10.29 19.33 9.83
C ALA A 283 -9.40 20.45 9.30
N THR A 284 -8.08 20.23 9.28
CA THR A 284 -7.10 21.18 8.71
C THR A 284 -7.33 21.36 7.20
N ALA A 285 -7.58 20.26 6.48
CA ALA A 285 -7.87 20.28 5.04
C ALA A 285 -9.15 21.05 4.71
N VAL A 286 -10.23 20.75 5.45
CA VAL A 286 -11.53 21.42 5.34
C VAL A 286 -11.38 22.91 5.65
N GLN A 287 -10.63 23.26 6.70
CA GLN A 287 -10.41 24.66 7.07
C GLN A 287 -9.64 25.45 6.01
N SER A 288 -8.71 24.80 5.30
CA SER A 288 -7.94 25.43 4.23
C SER A 288 -8.78 25.71 2.99
N ASN A 289 -9.88 24.95 2.79
CA ASN A 289 -10.73 25.01 1.59
C ASN A 289 -12.23 25.02 1.92
N LYS A 290 -12.66 25.83 2.92
CA LYS A 290 -14.03 25.80 3.47
C LYS A 290 -15.17 26.01 2.48
N SER A 291 -14.92 26.67 1.35
CA SER A 291 -15.93 26.85 0.30
C SER A 291 -16.13 25.61 -0.56
N ARG A 292 -15.18 24.65 -0.51
CA ARG A 292 -15.12 23.47 -1.38
C ARG A 292 -15.25 22.17 -0.61
N PHE A 293 -14.90 22.15 0.67
CA PHE A 293 -14.95 20.94 1.49
C PHE A 293 -15.79 21.13 2.76
N ALA A 294 -16.48 20.05 3.12
CA ALA A 294 -16.97 19.79 4.48
C ALA A 294 -16.45 18.41 4.91
N GLY A 295 -16.51 18.09 6.21
CA GLY A 295 -16.00 16.83 6.75
C GLY A 295 -17.07 16.01 7.46
N PHE A 296 -17.00 14.69 7.31
CA PHE A 296 -17.60 13.73 8.21
C PHE A 296 -16.55 13.15 9.16
N ALA A 297 -16.92 13.04 10.44
CA ALA A 297 -16.09 12.39 11.44
C ALA A 297 -15.95 10.90 11.15
N CYS A 298 -14.75 10.38 11.31
CA CYS A 298 -14.49 8.96 11.46
C CYS A 298 -14.53 8.61 12.96
N LEU A 299 -15.13 7.48 13.35
CA LEU A 299 -15.39 7.17 14.77
C LEU A 299 -14.78 5.82 15.19
N PRO A 300 -14.18 5.71 16.41
CA PRO A 300 -13.68 4.46 16.95
C PRO A 300 -14.83 3.56 17.46
N MET A 301 -15.52 2.88 16.54
CA MET A 301 -16.78 2.16 16.80
C MET A 301 -16.66 0.93 17.74
N ASP A 302 -15.45 0.50 18.08
CA ASP A 302 -15.22 -0.55 19.09
C ASP A 302 -15.59 -0.08 20.51
N ASP A 303 -15.49 1.22 20.78
CA ASP A 303 -15.85 1.85 22.04
C ASP A 303 -16.94 2.92 21.80
N PRO A 304 -18.22 2.60 22.10
CA PRO A 304 -19.32 3.54 21.90
C PRO A 304 -19.16 4.86 22.65
N VAL A 305 -18.50 4.87 23.82
CA VAL A 305 -18.28 6.09 24.61
C VAL A 305 -17.21 6.95 23.94
N ALA A 306 -16.10 6.34 23.51
CA ALA A 306 -15.07 7.04 22.75
C ALA A 306 -15.63 7.59 21.42
N ALA A 307 -16.42 6.81 20.70
CA ALA A 307 -17.10 7.24 19.47
C ALA A 307 -18.04 8.43 19.72
N THR A 308 -18.78 8.41 20.83
CA THR A 308 -19.68 9.51 21.22
C THR A 308 -18.91 10.80 21.50
N ASN A 309 -17.82 10.70 22.25
CA ASN A 309 -16.97 11.86 22.57
C ASN A 309 -16.30 12.43 21.32
N GLU A 310 -15.83 11.56 20.42
CA GLU A 310 -15.19 12.00 19.19
C GLU A 310 -16.18 12.63 18.21
N LEU A 311 -17.39 12.08 18.10
CA LEU A 311 -18.48 12.72 17.35
C LEU A 311 -18.71 14.14 17.87
N GLU A 312 -18.94 14.29 19.17
CA GLU A 312 -19.17 15.61 19.78
C GLU A 312 -18.01 16.57 19.54
N ARG A 313 -16.77 16.10 19.66
CA ARG A 313 -15.57 16.89 19.40
C ARG A 313 -15.51 17.37 17.95
N CYS A 314 -15.67 16.48 16.98
CA CYS A 314 -15.63 16.79 15.56
C CYS A 314 -16.73 17.79 15.15
N ILE A 315 -17.95 17.62 15.65
CA ILE A 315 -19.03 18.56 15.33
C ILE A 315 -18.76 19.92 15.98
N LYS A 316 -18.46 19.97 17.28
CA LYS A 316 -18.36 21.25 18.02
C LYS A 316 -17.06 22.01 17.77
N GLN A 317 -15.95 21.33 17.56
CA GLN A 317 -14.62 21.96 17.43
C GLN A 317 -14.22 22.12 15.95
N HIS A 318 -14.52 21.13 15.11
CA HIS A 318 -14.07 21.12 13.72
C HIS A 318 -15.15 21.57 12.73
N GLY A 319 -16.40 21.68 13.18
CA GLY A 319 -17.52 22.05 12.31
C GLY A 319 -17.87 20.98 11.28
N PHE A 320 -17.56 19.71 11.58
CA PHE A 320 -18.00 18.60 10.75
C PHE A 320 -19.52 18.52 10.71
N VAL A 321 -20.07 18.01 9.60
CA VAL A 321 -21.51 18.02 9.32
C VAL A 321 -22.21 16.69 9.65
N GLY A 322 -21.49 15.80 10.34
CA GLY A 322 -21.94 14.45 10.70
C GLY A 322 -20.76 13.49 10.85
N ALA A 323 -21.04 12.19 10.76
CA ALA A 323 -20.02 11.14 10.76
C ALA A 323 -20.26 10.14 9.63
N LEU A 324 -19.18 9.48 9.20
CA LEU A 324 -19.24 8.30 8.35
C LEU A 324 -18.55 7.15 9.09
N ILE A 325 -19.26 6.03 9.22
CA ILE A 325 -18.80 4.84 9.93
C ILE A 325 -18.90 3.62 9.03
N ASP A 326 -17.95 2.70 9.22
CA ASP A 326 -18.02 1.35 8.65
C ASP A 326 -19.25 0.62 9.16
N ASN A 327 -19.99 -0.10 8.31
CA ASN A 327 -21.22 -0.80 8.68
C ASN A 327 -21.08 -1.79 9.86
N HIS A 328 -19.88 -2.33 10.08
CA HIS A 328 -19.53 -3.12 11.25
C HIS A 328 -18.04 -3.01 11.60
N SER A 329 -17.69 -3.31 12.85
CA SER A 329 -16.30 -3.53 13.26
C SER A 329 -16.02 -5.01 13.44
N ASN A 330 -15.30 -5.62 12.48
CA ASN A 330 -14.96 -7.05 12.47
C ASN A 330 -16.14 -8.00 12.77
N GLY A 331 -17.30 -7.76 12.13
CA GLY A 331 -18.54 -8.52 12.31
C GLY A 331 -19.40 -8.08 13.51
N ASN A 332 -18.95 -7.08 14.30
CA ASN A 332 -19.76 -6.47 15.35
C ASN A 332 -20.58 -5.31 14.78
N PHE A 333 -21.90 -5.50 14.76
CA PHE A 333 -22.87 -4.48 14.34
C PHE A 333 -23.32 -3.60 15.52
N TYR A 334 -23.94 -2.46 15.21
CA TYR A 334 -24.19 -1.38 16.16
C TYR A 334 -25.63 -1.31 16.70
N ASP A 335 -26.32 -2.46 16.70
CA ASP A 335 -27.73 -2.58 17.06
C ASP A 335 -28.00 -2.83 18.56
N SER A 336 -26.94 -3.01 19.36
CA SER A 336 -27.03 -3.23 20.81
C SER A 336 -27.16 -1.93 21.62
N HIS A 337 -27.78 -2.03 22.81
CA HIS A 337 -28.03 -0.89 23.71
C HIS A 337 -26.79 -0.08 24.11
N LYS A 338 -25.59 -0.67 24.07
CA LYS A 338 -24.35 0.07 24.34
C LYS A 338 -24.09 1.22 23.35
N TYR A 339 -24.67 1.15 22.13
CA TYR A 339 -24.58 2.20 21.12
C TYR A 339 -25.67 3.28 21.26
N ASP A 340 -26.66 3.10 22.15
CA ASP A 340 -27.72 4.11 22.35
C ASP A 340 -27.14 5.47 22.79
N VAL A 341 -25.98 5.50 23.46
CA VAL A 341 -25.28 6.75 23.81
C VAL A 341 -24.81 7.52 22.59
N LEU A 342 -24.35 6.83 21.54
CA LEU A 342 -23.92 7.43 20.28
C LEU A 342 -25.13 7.92 19.49
N TRP A 343 -26.18 7.10 19.38
CA TRP A 343 -27.40 7.46 18.66
C TRP A 343 -28.10 8.66 19.30
N ALA A 344 -28.21 8.69 20.63
CA ALA A 344 -28.76 9.82 21.36
C ALA A 344 -27.93 11.08 21.14
N LYS A 345 -26.60 10.98 21.13
CA LYS A 345 -25.72 12.12 20.88
C LYS A 345 -25.84 12.66 19.45
N ALA A 346 -25.97 11.78 18.45
CA ALA A 346 -26.23 12.21 17.06
C ALA A 346 -27.56 12.97 16.94
N VAL A 347 -28.60 12.52 17.66
CA VAL A 347 -29.89 13.23 17.76
C VAL A 347 -29.73 14.59 18.46
N GLU A 348 -29.03 14.64 19.59
CA GLU A 348 -28.75 15.88 20.34
C GLU A 348 -28.02 16.92 19.50
N LEU A 349 -27.03 16.48 18.71
CA LEU A 349 -26.24 17.33 17.82
C LEU A 349 -26.97 17.64 16.50
N GLU A 350 -28.12 17.02 16.26
CA GLU A 350 -28.93 17.12 15.04
C GLU A 350 -28.22 16.72 13.73
N VAL A 351 -27.14 15.93 13.82
CA VAL A 351 -26.34 15.52 12.66
C VAL A 351 -26.63 14.08 12.21
N PRO A 352 -26.49 13.76 10.92
CA PRO A 352 -26.61 12.38 10.45
C PRO A 352 -25.35 11.55 10.67
N ILE A 353 -25.56 10.22 10.69
CA ILE A 353 -24.49 9.22 10.60
C ILE A 353 -24.65 8.46 9.28
N TYR A 354 -23.64 8.55 8.43
CA TYR A 354 -23.52 7.78 7.20
C TYR A 354 -22.95 6.39 7.53
N ILE A 355 -23.69 5.33 7.22
CA ILE A 355 -23.23 3.94 7.37
C ILE A 355 -22.72 3.46 6.01
N HIS A 356 -21.40 3.32 5.90
CA HIS A 356 -20.70 2.96 4.66
C HIS A 356 -20.34 1.46 4.65
N PRO A 357 -20.36 0.79 3.49
CA PRO A 357 -19.87 -0.59 3.38
C PRO A 357 -18.43 -0.76 3.86
N ALA A 358 -18.15 -1.86 4.56
CA ALA A 358 -16.80 -2.24 4.98
C ALA A 358 -16.44 -3.65 4.48
N TRP A 359 -15.15 -3.96 4.55
CA TRP A 359 -14.66 -5.30 4.26
C TRP A 359 -15.31 -6.33 5.18
N PRO A 360 -15.67 -7.53 4.69
CA PRO A 360 -16.25 -8.57 5.52
C PRO A 360 -15.25 -9.00 6.60
N SER A 361 -15.77 -9.37 7.78
CA SER A 361 -14.94 -10.02 8.79
C SER A 361 -14.33 -11.32 8.26
N GLN A 362 -13.27 -11.80 8.91
CA GLN A 362 -12.66 -13.08 8.52
C GLN A 362 -13.67 -14.23 8.52
N LYS A 363 -14.60 -14.24 9.49
CA LYS A 363 -15.66 -15.24 9.57
C LYS A 363 -16.64 -15.16 8.40
N GLU A 364 -17.04 -13.95 8.00
CA GLU A 364 -17.93 -13.76 6.85
C GLU A 364 -17.22 -14.12 5.54
N LYS A 365 -15.94 -13.74 5.40
CA LYS A 365 -15.10 -14.15 4.26
C LYS A 365 -15.03 -15.66 4.13
N GLU A 366 -14.76 -16.37 5.22
CA GLU A 366 -14.69 -17.83 5.26
C GLU A 366 -16.04 -18.50 4.99
N ALA A 367 -17.14 -17.94 5.51
CA ALA A 367 -18.45 -18.54 5.41
C ALA A 367 -19.15 -18.30 4.05
N LEU A 368 -18.96 -17.12 3.46
CA LEU A 368 -19.80 -16.64 2.34
C LEU A 368 -19.01 -16.39 1.05
N TYR A 369 -17.74 -16.02 1.15
CA TYR A 369 -16.99 -15.47 0.01
C TYR A 369 -15.73 -16.25 -0.33
N SER A 370 -15.52 -17.40 0.31
CA SER A 370 -14.40 -18.28 0.01
C SER A 370 -14.71 -19.75 0.28
N GLY A 371 -13.85 -20.65 -0.21
CA GLY A 371 -14.01 -22.09 -0.08
C GLY A 371 -14.49 -22.76 -1.37
N GLY A 372 -14.49 -24.09 -1.38
CA GLY A 372 -14.72 -24.87 -2.59
C GLY A 372 -13.68 -24.56 -3.68
N ASN A 373 -14.14 -24.21 -4.89
CA ASN A 373 -13.27 -23.81 -6.00
C ASN A 373 -12.91 -22.31 -5.99
N LEU A 374 -13.47 -21.51 -5.06
CA LEU A 374 -13.18 -20.09 -4.92
C LEU A 374 -12.04 -19.92 -3.92
N GLN A 375 -10.84 -19.64 -4.43
CA GLN A 375 -9.67 -19.39 -3.58
C GLN A 375 -9.89 -18.13 -2.76
N SER A 376 -9.65 -18.21 -1.45
CA SER A 376 -9.94 -17.14 -0.48
C SER A 376 -9.22 -15.82 -0.77
N ASP A 377 -8.08 -15.86 -1.46
CA ASP A 377 -7.26 -14.68 -1.77
C ASP A 377 -7.33 -14.31 -3.26
N SER A 378 -8.33 -14.82 -3.98
CA SER A 378 -8.56 -14.44 -5.37
C SER A 378 -9.23 -13.08 -5.51
N ASN A 379 -8.96 -12.36 -6.59
CA ASN A 379 -9.65 -11.11 -6.93
C ASN A 379 -11.18 -11.29 -6.98
N SER A 380 -11.66 -12.46 -7.41
CA SER A 380 -13.09 -12.78 -7.43
C SER A 380 -13.69 -12.88 -6.03
N ALA A 381 -13.00 -13.52 -5.08
CA ALA A 381 -13.43 -13.60 -3.68
C ALA A 381 -13.47 -12.20 -3.05
N THR A 382 -12.42 -11.40 -3.27
CA THR A 382 -12.33 -10.02 -2.79
C THR A 382 -13.45 -9.15 -3.35
N ALA A 383 -13.67 -9.16 -4.67
CA ALA A 383 -14.73 -8.37 -5.30
C ALA A 383 -16.11 -8.82 -4.81
N LEU A 384 -16.37 -10.13 -4.73
CA LEU A 384 -17.64 -10.69 -4.27
C LEU A 384 -17.96 -10.30 -2.82
N GLY A 385 -16.97 -10.36 -1.94
CA GLY A 385 -17.14 -9.96 -0.54
C GLY A 385 -17.25 -8.45 -0.32
N ALA A 386 -16.80 -7.65 -1.29
CA ALA A 386 -16.82 -6.19 -1.25
C ALA A 386 -17.69 -5.60 -2.37
N PHE A 387 -17.09 -4.73 -3.21
CA PHE A 387 -17.74 -3.86 -4.19
C PHE A 387 -18.63 -4.51 -5.24
N ALA A 388 -18.58 -5.83 -5.44
CA ALA A 388 -19.51 -6.48 -6.35
C ALA A 388 -20.87 -6.77 -5.71
N PHE A 389 -20.92 -7.13 -4.42
CA PHE A 389 -22.18 -7.52 -3.77
C PHE A 389 -22.12 -7.54 -2.24
N GLY A 390 -21.14 -8.23 -1.65
CA GLY A 390 -21.18 -8.71 -0.27
C GLY A 390 -21.33 -7.59 0.76
N TRP A 391 -20.56 -6.53 0.62
CA TRP A 391 -20.60 -5.41 1.56
C TRP A 391 -21.91 -4.60 1.48
N HIS A 392 -22.62 -4.62 0.33
CA HIS A 392 -23.89 -3.91 0.12
C HIS A 392 -24.99 -4.67 0.85
N ALA A 393 -25.02 -6.00 0.69
CA ALA A 393 -25.90 -6.87 1.45
C ALA A 393 -25.65 -6.76 2.96
N SER A 394 -24.39 -6.65 3.39
CA SER A 394 -24.03 -6.46 4.81
C SER A 394 -24.49 -5.10 5.35
N THR A 395 -24.36 -4.02 4.57
CA THR A 395 -24.86 -2.69 4.95
C THR A 395 -26.39 -2.65 5.03
N ALA A 396 -27.10 -3.26 4.08
CA ALA A 396 -28.55 -3.42 4.20
C ALA A 396 -28.94 -4.20 5.46
N ASN A 397 -28.24 -5.30 5.74
CA ASN A 397 -28.47 -6.07 6.95
C ASN A 397 -28.26 -5.21 8.21
N THR A 398 -27.26 -4.31 8.22
CA THR A 398 -27.03 -3.37 9.32
C THR A 398 -28.26 -2.50 9.58
N ILE A 399 -28.87 -1.93 8.54
CA ILE A 399 -30.09 -1.11 8.67
C ILE A 399 -31.26 -1.94 9.21
N LEU A 400 -31.44 -3.15 8.68
CA LEU A 400 -32.51 -4.06 9.14
C LEU A 400 -32.29 -4.51 10.59
N ARG A 401 -31.04 -4.69 11.02
CA ARG A 401 -30.70 -4.98 12.42
C ARG A 401 -31.07 -3.81 13.33
N LEU A 402 -30.77 -2.57 12.95
CA LEU A 402 -31.17 -1.38 13.71
C LEU A 402 -32.70 -1.26 13.84
N MET A 403 -33.44 -1.63 12.79
CA MET A 403 -34.90 -1.71 12.83
C MET A 403 -35.39 -2.82 13.76
N ALA A 404 -34.87 -4.05 13.59
CA ALA A 404 -35.26 -5.21 14.39
C ALA A 404 -34.88 -5.08 15.86
N SER A 405 -33.85 -4.30 16.19
CA SER A 405 -33.47 -3.98 17.56
C SER A 405 -34.20 -2.77 18.12
N ASN A 406 -35.18 -2.20 17.42
CA ASN A 406 -35.98 -1.05 17.83
C ASN A 406 -35.17 0.25 18.07
N THR A 407 -34.01 0.41 17.42
CA THR A 407 -33.18 1.61 17.55
C THR A 407 -33.94 2.87 17.13
N PHE A 408 -34.68 2.81 16.02
CA PHE A 408 -35.48 3.96 15.53
C PHE A 408 -36.74 4.24 16.35
N ASP A 409 -37.18 3.30 17.20
CA ASP A 409 -38.25 3.55 18.16
C ASP A 409 -37.69 4.28 19.40
N ARG A 410 -36.46 3.95 19.83
CA ARG A 410 -35.77 4.64 20.92
C ARG A 410 -35.26 6.02 20.52
N HIS A 411 -34.82 6.17 19.27
CA HIS A 411 -34.24 7.40 18.71
C HIS A 411 -35.01 7.83 17.45
N PRO A 412 -36.28 8.28 17.57
CA PRO A 412 -37.15 8.54 16.43
C PRO A 412 -36.66 9.65 15.49
N ASN A 413 -35.78 10.54 15.99
CA ASN A 413 -35.19 11.63 15.21
C ASN A 413 -33.79 11.29 14.66
N LEU A 414 -33.30 10.05 14.84
CA LEU A 414 -32.00 9.63 14.33
C LEU A 414 -31.99 9.72 12.80
N LYS A 415 -30.95 10.35 12.25
CA LYS A 415 -30.76 10.52 10.80
C LYS A 415 -29.64 9.60 10.34
N ILE A 416 -29.95 8.65 9.47
CA ILE A 416 -28.98 7.74 8.87
C ILE A 416 -28.87 8.00 7.38
N ILE A 417 -27.65 8.00 6.86
CA ILE A 417 -27.38 8.02 5.41
C ILE A 417 -26.81 6.65 5.00
N ILE A 418 -27.26 6.12 3.87
CA ILE A 418 -26.63 4.96 3.22
C ILE A 418 -26.34 5.27 1.75
N GLY A 419 -25.34 4.61 1.18
CA GLY A 419 -24.89 4.85 -0.18
C GLY A 419 -25.52 3.94 -1.22
N HIS A 420 -24.89 3.92 -2.39
CA HIS A 420 -25.03 2.88 -3.41
C HIS A 420 -26.50 2.61 -3.80
N SER A 421 -27.27 3.68 -3.96
CA SER A 421 -28.70 3.64 -4.29
C SER A 421 -29.53 2.81 -3.30
N GLY A 422 -29.13 2.81 -2.02
CA GLY A 422 -29.88 2.22 -0.91
C GLY A 422 -29.47 0.80 -0.57
N GLU A 423 -28.29 0.34 -1.01
CA GLU A 423 -27.68 -0.92 -0.58
C GLU A 423 -28.60 -2.15 -0.82
N LEU A 424 -29.27 -2.22 -1.98
CA LEU A 424 -30.26 -3.26 -2.35
C LEU A 424 -31.63 -3.16 -1.64
N ILE A 425 -31.80 -2.31 -0.62
CA ILE A 425 -33.07 -2.18 0.11
C ILE A 425 -34.23 -1.76 -0.81
N PRO A 426 -34.09 -0.75 -1.70
CA PRO A 426 -35.18 -0.35 -2.59
C PRO A 426 -35.63 -1.46 -3.54
N TYR A 427 -34.71 -2.32 -3.98
CA TYR A 427 -35.07 -3.47 -4.82
C TYR A 427 -35.93 -4.49 -4.07
N MET A 428 -35.64 -4.71 -2.77
CA MET A 428 -36.33 -5.67 -1.92
C MET A 428 -37.46 -5.06 -1.08
N PHE A 429 -37.87 -3.83 -1.39
CA PHE A 429 -38.68 -2.98 -0.50
C PHE A 429 -39.99 -3.63 -0.05
N ASP A 430 -40.81 -4.14 -0.99
CA ASP A 430 -42.08 -4.81 -0.67
C ASP A 430 -41.89 -6.07 0.19
N ARG A 431 -40.88 -6.87 -0.13
CA ARG A 431 -40.56 -8.11 0.60
C ARG A 431 -40.15 -7.81 2.03
N ILE A 432 -39.28 -6.82 2.21
CA ILE A 432 -38.80 -6.38 3.53
C ILE A 432 -39.97 -5.81 4.34
N ASN A 433 -40.76 -4.91 3.76
CA ASN A 433 -41.91 -4.29 4.44
C ASN A 433 -42.89 -5.34 5.01
N LYS A 434 -43.16 -6.41 4.26
CA LYS A 434 -44.01 -7.51 4.75
C LYS A 434 -43.33 -8.33 5.86
N ALA A 435 -42.02 -8.54 5.76
CA ALA A 435 -41.25 -9.32 6.72
C ALA A 435 -41.00 -8.59 8.05
N THR A 436 -40.95 -7.26 8.06
CA THR A 436 -40.76 -6.49 9.31
C THR A 436 -41.94 -6.60 10.29
N ALA A 437 -43.08 -7.15 9.87
CA ALA A 437 -44.16 -7.54 10.79
C ALA A 437 -43.69 -8.50 11.90
N PHE A 438 -42.60 -9.25 11.68
CA PHE A 438 -41.99 -10.12 12.69
C PHE A 438 -40.98 -9.43 13.61
N PHE A 439 -40.65 -8.16 13.37
CA PHE A 439 -39.59 -7.45 14.11
C PHE A 439 -40.07 -6.87 15.44
N GLY A 440 -41.39 -6.75 15.65
CA GLY A 440 -41.94 -6.18 16.88
C GLY A 440 -41.69 -4.67 17.06
N MET A 441 -41.36 -3.97 15.96
CA MET A 441 -41.16 -2.53 15.92
C MET A 441 -42.50 -1.76 16.02
N LYS A 442 -42.49 -0.60 16.67
CA LYS A 442 -43.66 0.27 16.79
C LYS A 442 -43.90 1.08 15.52
N ARG A 443 -42.82 1.61 14.94
CA ARG A 443 -42.84 2.40 13.71
C ARG A 443 -42.65 1.48 12.52
N GLY A 444 -43.51 1.61 11.51
CA GLY A 444 -43.49 0.71 10.35
C GLY A 444 -42.22 0.86 9.50
N PHE A 445 -41.88 -0.15 8.70
CA PHE A 445 -40.69 -0.09 7.82
C PHE A 445 -40.70 1.12 6.88
N VAL A 446 -41.81 1.35 6.17
CA VAL A 446 -41.95 2.50 5.27
C VAL A 446 -41.81 3.82 6.02
N GLU A 447 -42.41 3.91 7.20
CA GLU A 447 -42.31 5.10 8.05
C GLU A 447 -40.85 5.40 8.40
N VAL A 448 -40.11 4.42 8.93
CA VAL A 448 -38.70 4.59 9.29
C VAL A 448 -37.85 4.94 8.06
N MET A 449 -38.06 4.25 6.93
CA MET A 449 -37.35 4.57 5.68
C MET A 449 -37.60 6.03 5.27
N HIS A 450 -38.85 6.52 5.35
CA HIS A 450 -39.23 7.85 4.89
C HIS A 450 -38.97 8.97 5.89
N SER A 451 -38.65 8.67 7.15
CA SER A 451 -38.35 9.67 8.18
C SER A 451 -36.91 9.69 8.68
N ASN A 452 -36.24 8.54 8.71
CA ASN A 452 -34.93 8.36 9.34
C ASN A 452 -33.81 8.07 8.34
N ILE A 453 -34.13 7.61 7.12
CA ILE A 453 -33.12 7.16 6.15
C ILE A 453 -33.03 8.13 4.98
N TRP A 454 -31.80 8.51 4.64
CA TRP A 454 -31.42 9.21 3.43
C TRP A 454 -30.50 8.31 2.60
N ILE A 455 -30.60 8.42 1.28
CA ILE A 455 -29.90 7.53 0.35
C ILE A 455 -29.10 8.37 -0.64
N THR A 456 -27.84 8.01 -0.84
CA THR A 456 -27.03 8.56 -1.93
C THR A 456 -26.87 7.59 -3.10
N THR A 457 -26.67 8.09 -4.31
CA THR A 457 -26.41 7.28 -5.51
C THR A 457 -24.92 6.95 -5.72
N SER A 458 -24.10 7.04 -4.67
CA SER A 458 -22.64 6.87 -4.73
C SER A 458 -22.23 5.64 -5.56
N GLY A 459 -21.39 5.84 -6.59
CA GLY A 459 -20.90 4.77 -7.47
C GLY A 459 -21.95 4.08 -8.35
N MET A 460 -23.23 4.50 -8.33
CA MET A 460 -24.34 3.85 -9.03
C MET A 460 -24.96 4.77 -10.08
N PHE A 461 -24.22 4.99 -11.18
CA PHE A 461 -24.61 5.87 -12.29
C PHE A 461 -25.57 5.22 -13.29
N ASP A 462 -26.59 4.53 -12.79
CA ASP A 462 -27.62 3.87 -13.59
C ASP A 462 -29.01 4.46 -13.32
N VAL A 463 -29.72 4.84 -14.39
CA VAL A 463 -31.04 5.45 -14.30
C VAL A 463 -32.14 4.46 -13.91
N HIS A 464 -31.94 3.16 -14.14
CA HIS A 464 -32.92 2.15 -13.71
C HIS A 464 -32.89 1.98 -12.19
N SER A 465 -31.70 1.97 -11.59
CA SER A 465 -31.52 1.96 -10.13
C SER A 465 -32.16 3.19 -9.48
N LEU A 466 -32.02 4.38 -10.08
CA LEU A 466 -32.66 5.60 -9.58
C LEU A 466 -34.18 5.55 -9.72
N ARG A 467 -34.72 5.07 -10.84
CA ARG A 467 -36.18 4.87 -10.98
C ARG A 467 -36.71 3.91 -9.92
N CYS A 468 -35.99 2.83 -9.62
CA CYS A 468 -36.35 1.89 -8.56
C CYS A 468 -36.31 2.57 -7.17
N LEU A 469 -35.28 3.36 -6.90
CA LEU A 469 -35.15 4.14 -5.68
C LEU A 469 -36.31 5.13 -5.51
N LEU A 470 -36.58 5.97 -6.50
CA LEU A 470 -37.66 6.97 -6.48
C LEU A 470 -39.06 6.35 -6.45
N GLY A 471 -39.22 5.11 -6.91
CA GLY A 471 -40.47 4.36 -6.78
C GLY A 471 -40.79 3.95 -5.34
N ASN A 472 -39.79 3.92 -4.45
CA ASN A 472 -39.94 3.47 -3.06
C ASN A 472 -39.63 4.55 -2.03
N MET A 473 -38.84 5.56 -2.40
CA MET A 473 -38.33 6.60 -1.51
C MET A 473 -38.74 7.97 -2.02
N PRO A 474 -39.18 8.87 -1.11
CA PRO A 474 -39.54 10.21 -1.52
C PRO A 474 -38.29 11.00 -1.88
N LEU A 475 -38.41 11.92 -2.85
CA LEU A 475 -37.27 12.60 -3.46
C LEU A 475 -36.43 13.36 -2.43
N GLU A 476 -37.05 13.95 -1.40
CA GLU A 476 -36.35 14.67 -0.32
C GLU A 476 -35.41 13.81 0.53
N ARG A 477 -35.47 12.47 0.38
CA ARG A 477 -34.57 11.51 1.03
C ARG A 477 -33.49 10.99 0.10
N VAL A 478 -33.44 11.44 -1.15
CA VAL A 478 -32.51 10.94 -2.17
C VAL A 478 -31.52 12.05 -2.54
N MET A 479 -30.22 11.76 -2.47
CA MET A 479 -29.14 12.72 -2.66
C MET A 479 -28.12 12.22 -3.70
N PHE A 480 -27.53 13.14 -4.44
CA PHE A 480 -26.44 12.82 -5.35
C PHE A 480 -25.13 12.61 -4.57
N SER A 481 -24.35 11.60 -4.99
CA SER A 481 -22.96 11.40 -4.56
C SER A 481 -22.20 10.66 -5.65
N VAL A 482 -20.89 10.86 -5.70
CA VAL A 482 -20.01 10.27 -6.73
C VAL A 482 -19.34 9.00 -6.24
N ASP A 483 -18.89 8.95 -4.98
CA ASP A 483 -17.91 7.96 -4.48
C ASP A 483 -16.46 8.21 -4.99
N TYR A 484 -16.09 9.48 -5.11
CA TYR A 484 -14.73 9.86 -5.51
C TYR A 484 -13.71 9.51 -4.41
N PRO A 485 -12.55 8.89 -4.73
CA PRO A 485 -11.99 8.70 -6.07
C PRO A 485 -12.18 7.31 -6.68
N PHE A 486 -12.96 6.42 -6.04
CA PHE A 486 -13.25 5.09 -6.59
C PHE A 486 -14.13 5.17 -7.85
N SER A 487 -14.95 6.22 -7.93
CA SER A 487 -15.65 6.69 -9.13
C SER A 487 -15.15 8.06 -9.57
N ASP A 488 -15.32 8.37 -10.85
CA ASP A 488 -14.88 9.65 -11.43
C ASP A 488 -16.00 10.72 -11.36
N ASN A 489 -15.64 11.94 -11.00
CA ASN A 489 -16.58 13.08 -10.99
C ASN A 489 -17.19 13.32 -12.38
N LYS A 490 -16.48 13.00 -13.45
CA LYS A 490 -16.98 13.05 -14.83
C LYS A 490 -18.18 12.14 -15.03
N LEU A 491 -18.12 10.90 -14.54
CA LEU A 491 -19.24 9.97 -14.63
C LEU A 491 -20.45 10.49 -13.85
N GLY A 492 -20.21 11.09 -12.68
CA GLY A 492 -21.26 11.76 -11.91
C GLY A 492 -21.95 12.91 -12.66
N LYS A 493 -21.17 13.74 -13.38
CA LYS A 493 -21.70 14.81 -14.24
C LYS A 493 -22.52 14.25 -15.41
N GLU A 494 -21.99 13.27 -16.13
CA GLU A 494 -22.67 12.59 -17.24
C GLU A 494 -23.97 11.90 -16.79
N TYR A 495 -23.99 11.41 -15.55
CA TYR A 495 -25.17 10.83 -14.94
C TYR A 495 -26.28 11.87 -14.72
N LEU A 496 -25.95 13.03 -14.14
CA LEU A 496 -26.91 14.13 -14.00
C LEU A 496 -27.45 14.62 -15.35
N GLU A 497 -26.58 14.72 -16.37
CA GLU A 497 -26.99 15.06 -17.74
C GLU A 497 -27.94 14.01 -18.34
N THR A 498 -27.69 12.73 -18.08
CA THR A 498 -28.56 11.63 -18.51
C THR A 498 -29.91 11.65 -17.83
N ILE A 499 -29.96 11.92 -16.51
CA ILE A 499 -31.21 12.13 -15.76
C ILE A 499 -32.06 13.24 -16.39
N ARG A 500 -31.44 14.38 -16.74
CA ARG A 500 -32.14 15.48 -17.42
C ARG A 500 -32.67 15.05 -18.79
N ARG A 501 -31.80 14.45 -19.60
CA ARG A 501 -32.11 14.04 -20.98
C ARG A 501 -33.25 13.03 -21.04
N GLU A 502 -33.31 12.10 -20.09
CA GLU A 502 -34.37 11.10 -20.00
C GLU A 502 -35.63 11.58 -19.27
N GLY A 503 -35.63 12.79 -18.71
CA GLY A 503 -36.77 13.34 -17.98
C GLY A 503 -37.15 12.52 -16.74
N ILE A 504 -36.15 11.95 -16.05
CA ILE A 504 -36.40 11.19 -14.80
C ILE A 504 -36.90 12.13 -13.70
N LEU A 505 -36.31 13.33 -13.66
CA LEU A 505 -36.60 14.42 -12.76
C LEU A 505 -36.74 15.68 -13.59
N ASP A 506 -37.63 16.58 -13.19
CA ASP A 506 -37.70 17.94 -13.70
C ASP A 506 -36.55 18.80 -13.14
N ASP A 507 -36.43 20.05 -13.60
CA ASP A 507 -35.32 20.91 -13.20
C ASP A 507 -35.26 21.15 -11.68
N ASP A 508 -36.41 21.35 -11.03
CA ASP A 508 -36.51 21.50 -9.58
C ASP A 508 -36.10 20.21 -8.87
N GLY A 509 -36.56 19.05 -9.35
CA GLY A 509 -36.19 17.75 -8.81
C GLY A 509 -34.70 17.45 -8.98
N ILE A 510 -34.08 17.87 -10.09
CA ILE A 510 -32.64 17.75 -10.30
C ILE A 510 -31.88 18.64 -9.32
N GLN A 511 -32.33 19.88 -9.07
CA GLN A 511 -31.68 20.76 -8.09
C GLN A 511 -31.76 20.19 -6.67
N ALA A 512 -32.94 19.68 -6.29
CA ALA A 512 -33.15 19.00 -5.02
C ALA A 512 -32.22 17.78 -4.87
N PHE A 513 -32.18 16.91 -5.87
CA PHE A 513 -31.34 15.72 -5.89
C PHE A 513 -29.84 16.04 -5.89
N ALA A 514 -29.39 16.96 -6.75
CA ALA A 514 -27.98 17.26 -6.96
C ALA A 514 -27.33 17.98 -5.77
N SER A 515 -28.09 18.82 -5.04
CA SER A 515 -27.53 19.54 -3.89
C SER A 515 -28.55 19.96 -2.82
N GLY A 516 -29.80 20.28 -3.18
CA GLY A 516 -30.78 20.86 -2.24
C GLY A 516 -31.05 19.98 -1.02
N ASN A 517 -31.25 18.68 -1.23
CA ASN A 517 -31.51 17.73 -0.15
C ASN A 517 -30.32 17.60 0.81
N ALA A 518 -29.09 17.58 0.27
CA ALA A 518 -27.87 17.55 1.07
C ALA A 518 -27.67 18.88 1.83
N ARG A 519 -27.94 20.03 1.21
CA ARG A 519 -27.90 21.36 1.86
C ARG A 519 -28.84 21.42 3.05
N LYS A 520 -30.06 20.92 2.89
CA LYS A 520 -31.07 20.88 3.95
C LYS A 520 -30.69 19.93 5.08
N LEU A 521 -30.20 18.73 4.75
CA LEU A 521 -29.84 17.73 5.75
C LEU A 521 -28.59 18.10 6.55
N LEU A 522 -27.53 18.54 5.87
CA LEU A 522 -26.19 18.67 6.43
C LEU A 522 -25.86 20.08 6.92
N PHE A 523 -26.47 21.09 6.30
CA PHE A 523 -26.15 22.50 6.57
C PHE A 523 -27.35 23.27 7.12
N HIS A 524 -28.53 22.65 7.22
CA HIS A 524 -29.78 23.28 7.65
C HIS A 524 -30.14 24.54 6.82
N GLN A 525 -29.84 24.49 5.52
CA GLN A 525 -30.12 25.55 4.56
C GLN A 525 -31.26 25.14 3.63
N ASP A 526 -32.21 26.06 3.41
CA ASP A 526 -33.28 25.89 2.42
C ASP A 526 -32.79 26.09 0.97
#